data_AF-A0A534QGK5-F1
#
_entry.id   AF-A0A534QGK5-F1
#
_cell.length_a   1.000
_cell.length_b   1.000
_cell.length_c   1.000
_cell.angle_alpha   90.00
_cell.angle_beta   90.00
_cell.angle_gamma   90.00
#
_symmetry.space_group_name_H-M   'P 1'
#
loop_
_entity.id
_entity.type
_entity.pdbx_description
1 polymer ?
#
loop_
_entity_poly.entity_id
_entity_poly.type
_entity_poly.pdbx_seq_one_letter_code
_entity_poly.pdbx_strand_id
1 'polypeptide(L)'
;MTRAHRMAETGHPEAAGAASLADVFARGARRRVQQLFREMWRNDDARRYGVAWQVFEGKHVWFEQGVMPLGFSAEDLQPPSVTELLQARRVRRASA
;
A
#
# COMPACT_ATOMS: atom_id res chain seq x y z
N MET A 1 14.99 10.58 25.38
CA MET A 1 14.05 10.99 26.45
C MET A 1 12.78 11.53 25.81
N THR A 2 11.61 10.98 26.17
CA THR A 2 10.28 11.39 25.66
C THR A 2 9.93 12.80 26.16
N ARG A 3 9.15 13.56 25.37
CA ARG A 3 8.80 14.96 25.68
C ARG A 3 8.18 15.14 27.08
N ALA A 4 7.24 14.26 27.45
CA ALA A 4 6.62 14.28 28.78
C ALA A 4 7.65 14.09 29.90
N HIS A 5 8.65 13.22 29.71
CA HIS A 5 9.71 13.00 30.69
C HIS A 5 10.61 14.24 30.84
N ARG A 6 10.98 14.88 29.72
CA ARG A 6 11.73 16.15 29.74
C ARG A 6 10.95 17.25 30.46
N MET A 7 9.64 17.36 30.21
CA MET A 7 8.78 18.35 30.88
C MET A 7 8.76 18.15 32.40
N ALA A 8 8.78 16.90 32.88
CA ALA A 8 8.89 16.61 34.31
C ALA A 8 10.25 17.04 34.87
N GLU A 9 11.34 16.76 34.16
CA GLU A 9 12.71 17.10 34.63
C GLU A 9 12.97 18.61 34.66
N THR A 10 12.41 19.36 33.72
CA THR A 10 12.56 20.82 33.68
C THR A 10 11.50 21.56 34.50
N GLY A 11 10.65 20.86 35.25
CA GLY A 11 9.61 21.48 36.09
C GLY A 11 8.52 22.22 35.31
N HIS A 12 8.17 21.77 34.11
CA HIS A 12 7.14 22.42 33.29
C HIS A 12 5.76 22.34 33.98
N PRO A 13 4.95 23.41 33.99
CA PRO A 13 3.68 23.44 34.72
C PRO A 13 2.70 22.34 34.30
N GLU A 14 2.63 21.99 33.01
CA GLU A 14 1.78 20.92 32.49
C GLU A 14 2.42 19.51 32.49
N ALA A 15 3.54 19.29 33.18
CA ALA A 15 4.23 18.01 33.19
C ALA A 15 3.31 16.83 33.59
N ALA A 16 2.40 17.06 34.55
CA ALA A 16 1.42 16.06 34.97
C ALA A 16 0.43 15.69 33.85
N GLY A 17 -0.10 16.68 33.13
CA GLY A 17 -1.00 16.45 31.99
C GLY A 17 -0.29 15.73 30.84
N ALA A 18 0.96 16.13 30.56
CA ALA A 18 1.79 15.48 29.56
C ALA A 18 2.08 14.00 29.89
N ALA A 19 2.31 13.68 31.16
CA ALA A 19 2.48 12.31 31.62
C ALA A 19 1.19 11.47 31.42
N SER A 20 0.03 12.01 31.78
CA SER A 20 -1.27 11.34 31.58
C SER A 20 -1.57 11.05 30.11
N LEU A 21 -1.30 12.00 29.22
CA LEU A 21 -1.46 11.80 27.78
C LEU A 21 -0.50 10.73 27.25
N ALA A 22 0.77 10.76 27.69
CA ALA A 22 1.76 9.77 27.30
C ALA A 22 1.39 8.35 27.76
N ASP A 23 0.85 8.19 28.97
CA ASP A 23 0.42 6.88 29.50
C ASP A 23 -0.72 6.28 28.66
N VAL A 24 -1.78 7.05 28.40
CA VAL A 24 -2.92 6.56 27.60
C VAL A 24 -2.47 6.18 26.18
N PHE A 25 -1.63 7.01 25.56
CA PHE A 25 -1.05 6.70 24.25
C PHE A 25 -0.22 5.41 24.29
N ALA A 26 0.69 5.27 25.25
CA ALA A 26 1.59 4.13 25.35
C ALA A 26 0.82 2.81 25.57
N ARG A 27 -0.25 2.83 26.37
CA ARG A 27 -1.14 1.68 26.57
C ARG A 27 -1.86 1.28 25.28
N GLY A 28 -2.36 2.27 24.53
CA GLY A 28 -2.96 2.04 23.21
C GLY A 28 -1.98 1.45 22.21
N ALA A 29 -0.79 2.07 22.09
CA ALA A 29 0.27 1.62 21.22
C ALA A 29 0.72 0.20 21.55
N ARG A 30 0.91 -0.13 22.84
CA ARG A 30 1.29 -1.48 23.28
C ARG A 30 0.28 -2.54 22.82
N ARG A 31 -1.02 -2.30 23.00
CA ARG A 31 -2.06 -3.24 22.55
C ARG A 31 -2.06 -3.41 21.03
N ARG A 32 -1.92 -2.31 20.27
CA ARG A 32 -1.83 -2.37 18.81
C ARG A 32 -0.60 -3.15 18.35
N VAL A 33 0.56 -2.88 18.93
CA VAL A 33 1.79 -3.63 18.60
C VAL A 33 1.61 -5.12 18.88
N GLN A 34 1.05 -5.49 20.04
CA GLN A 34 0.76 -6.90 20.35
C GLN A 34 -0.22 -7.54 19.37
N GLN A 35 -1.23 -6.80 18.91
CA GLN A 35 -2.15 -7.28 17.88
C GLN A 35 -1.44 -7.50 16.54
N LEU A 36 -0.65 -6.53 16.07
CA LEU A 36 0.10 -6.61 14.82
C LEU A 36 1.08 -7.80 14.82
N PHE A 37 1.80 -8.03 15.92
CA PHE A 37 2.68 -9.20 16.04
C PHE A 37 1.91 -10.52 15.99
N ARG A 38 0.69 -10.58 16.54
CA ARG A 38 -0.16 -11.77 16.43
C ARG A 38 -0.65 -11.99 15.00
N GLU A 39 -1.08 -10.93 14.33
CA GLU A 39 -1.57 -10.97 12.95
C GLU A 39 -0.45 -11.35 11.98
N MET A 40 0.79 -10.91 12.23
CA MET A 40 1.94 -11.26 11.39
C MET A 40 2.14 -12.79 11.30
N TRP A 41 1.92 -13.53 12.39
CA TRP A 41 2.03 -15.01 12.42
C TRP A 41 0.73 -15.76 12.22
N ARG A 42 -0.41 -15.07 12.23
CA ARG A 42 -1.74 -15.65 12.04
C ARG A 42 -2.45 -14.92 10.90
N ASN A 43 -1.89 -15.04 9.71
CA ASN A 43 -2.45 -14.52 8.48
C ASN A 43 -2.66 -15.62 7.46
N ASP A 44 -3.31 -15.26 6.35
CA ASP A 44 -3.59 -16.17 5.24
C ASP A 44 -2.59 -15.99 4.09
N ASP A 45 -1.42 -15.38 4.31
CA ASP A 45 -0.55 -14.92 3.21
C ASP A 45 -0.10 -16.09 2.33
N ALA A 46 0.28 -17.23 2.92
CA ALA A 46 0.62 -18.43 2.16
C ALA A 46 -0.56 -18.96 1.32
N ARG A 47 -1.77 -18.96 1.88
CA ARG A 47 -2.98 -19.39 1.18
C ARG A 47 -3.34 -18.43 0.05
N ARG A 48 -3.27 -17.12 0.31
CA ARG A 48 -3.52 -16.05 -0.67
C ARG A 48 -2.52 -16.11 -1.81
N TYR A 49 -1.24 -16.31 -1.50
CA TYR A 49 -0.20 -16.49 -2.51
C TYR A 49 -0.50 -17.69 -3.41
N GLY A 50 -0.88 -18.84 -2.83
CA GLY A 50 -1.25 -20.02 -3.60
C GLY A 50 -2.45 -19.77 -4.53
N VAL A 51 -3.50 -19.08 -4.06
CA VAL A 51 -4.66 -18.73 -4.91
C VAL A 51 -4.28 -17.71 -5.98
N ALA A 52 -3.48 -16.70 -5.65
CA ALA A 52 -2.99 -15.72 -6.63
C ALA A 52 -2.22 -16.41 -7.77
N TRP A 53 -1.43 -17.44 -7.46
CA TRP A 53 -0.76 -18.24 -8.48
C TRP A 53 -1.74 -18.99 -9.39
N GLN A 54 -2.82 -19.54 -8.82
CA GLN A 54 -3.88 -20.18 -9.61
C GLN A 54 -4.60 -19.20 -10.54
N VAL A 55 -4.75 -17.93 -10.12
CA VAL A 55 -5.27 -16.86 -10.99
C VAL A 55 -4.33 -16.64 -12.18
N PHE A 56 -3.02 -16.50 -11.94
CA PHE A 56 -2.04 -16.34 -13.02
C PHE A 56 -1.97 -17.54 -13.97
N GLU A 57 -2.20 -18.75 -13.46
CA GLU A 57 -2.32 -19.97 -14.29
C GLU A 57 -3.67 -20.07 -15.04
N GLY A 58 -4.55 -19.08 -14.92
CA GLY A 58 -5.84 -19.03 -15.60
C GLY A 58 -6.90 -20.00 -15.04
N LYS A 59 -6.65 -20.63 -13.87
CA LYS A 59 -7.56 -21.61 -13.27
C LYS A 59 -8.89 -21.02 -12.80
N HIS A 60 -8.98 -19.69 -12.72
CA HIS A 60 -10.16 -18.95 -12.31
C HIS A 60 -10.86 -18.18 -13.44
N VAL A 61 -10.49 -18.38 -14.71
CA VAL A 61 -11.11 -17.70 -15.87
C VAL A 61 -12.62 -17.98 -15.98
N TRP A 62 -13.08 -19.12 -15.45
CA TRP A 62 -14.52 -19.41 -15.36
C TRP A 62 -15.30 -18.34 -14.58
N PHE A 63 -14.67 -17.59 -13.69
CA PHE A 63 -15.30 -16.52 -12.91
C PHE A 63 -15.55 -15.24 -13.74
N GLU A 64 -14.98 -15.16 -14.94
CA GLU A 64 -15.17 -14.04 -15.87
C GLU A 64 -16.40 -14.24 -16.78
N GLN A 65 -17.03 -15.42 -16.73
CA GLN A 65 -18.21 -15.72 -17.54
C GLN A 65 -19.36 -14.77 -17.19
N GLY A 66 -19.87 -14.05 -18.19
CA GLY A 66 -20.95 -13.07 -18.03
C GLY A 66 -20.49 -11.64 -17.73
N VAL A 67 -19.18 -11.40 -17.62
CA VAL A 67 -18.63 -10.04 -17.57
C VAL A 67 -18.58 -9.47 -19.00
N MET A 68 -19.02 -8.22 -19.16
CA MET A 68 -18.96 -7.53 -20.46
C MET A 68 -17.49 -7.31 -20.86
N PRO A 69 -17.09 -7.62 -22.11
CA PRO A 69 -15.73 -7.36 -22.56
C PRO A 69 -15.45 -5.85 -22.58
N LEU A 70 -14.20 -5.49 -22.34
CA LEU A 70 -13.76 -4.10 -22.21
C LEU A 70 -13.85 -3.28 -23.52
N GLY A 71 -14.13 -3.94 -24.66
CA GLY A 71 -14.19 -3.29 -25.98
C GLY A 71 -12.82 -3.02 -26.62
N PHE A 72 -11.74 -3.49 -25.97
CA PHE A 72 -10.37 -3.40 -26.44
C PHE A 72 -9.63 -4.71 -26.15
N SER A 73 -8.72 -5.08 -27.06
CA SER A 73 -7.81 -6.23 -26.97
C SER A 73 -6.52 -5.88 -26.23
N ALA A 74 -5.69 -6.88 -25.93
CA ALA A 74 -4.38 -6.64 -25.33
C ALA A 74 -3.47 -5.83 -26.27
N GLU A 75 -3.58 -6.09 -27.57
CA GLU A 75 -2.89 -5.37 -28.64
C GLU A 75 -3.31 -3.90 -28.70
N ASP A 76 -4.60 -3.60 -28.50
CA ASP A 76 -5.11 -2.22 -28.46
C ASP A 76 -4.55 -1.41 -27.28
N LEU A 77 -4.15 -2.09 -26.20
CA LEU A 77 -3.61 -1.47 -24.99
C LEU A 77 -2.08 -1.37 -24.99
N GLN A 78 -1.41 -1.88 -26.03
CA GLN A 78 0.04 -1.89 -26.07
C GLN A 78 0.57 -0.47 -26.27
N PRO A 79 1.34 0.10 -25.32
CA PRO A 79 1.84 1.45 -25.46
C PRO A 79 2.86 1.52 -26.61
N PRO A 80 2.93 2.65 -27.34
CA PRO A 80 3.91 2.83 -28.40
C PRO A 80 5.33 2.73 -27.85
N SER A 81 6.21 2.14 -28.63
CA SER A 81 7.62 2.03 -28.29
C SER A 81 8.29 3.39 -28.17
N VAL A 82 9.39 3.44 -27.42
CA VAL A 82 10.22 4.64 -27.31
C VAL A 82 10.68 5.13 -28.69
N THR A 83 11.01 4.21 -29.60
CA THR A 83 11.42 4.55 -30.97
C THR A 83 10.30 5.25 -31.75
N GLU A 84 9.07 4.73 -31.70
CA GLU A 84 7.90 5.33 -32.35
C GLU A 84 7.57 6.71 -31.75
N LEU A 85 7.67 6.84 -30.41
CA LEU A 85 7.49 8.12 -29.72
C LEU A 85 8.51 9.18 -30.18
N LEU A 86 9.77 8.78 -30.34
CA LEU A 86 10.83 9.67 -30.82
C LEU A 86 10.64 10.06 -32.29
N GLN A 87 10.23 9.12 -33.14
CA GLN A 87 9.91 9.40 -34.54
C GLN A 87 8.72 10.35 -34.67
N ALA A 88 7.63 10.11 -33.96
CA ALA A 88 6.45 10.99 -33.96
C ALA A 88 6.79 12.43 -33.50
N ARG A 89 7.66 12.57 -32.48
CA ARG A 89 8.19 13.87 -32.05
C ARG A 89 9.00 14.58 -33.13
N ARG A 90 9.83 13.83 -33.86
CA ARG A 90 10.66 14.35 -34.96
C ARG A 90 9.81 14.84 -36.11
N VAL A 91 8.78 14.08 -36.50
CA VAL A 91 7.81 14.44 -37.53
C VAL A 91 7.07 15.72 -37.15
N ARG A 92 6.49 15.82 -35.94
CA ARG A 92 5.81 17.04 -35.48
C ARG A 92 6.70 18.28 -35.52
N ARG A 93 7.99 18.13 -35.22
CA ARG A 93 8.95 19.25 -35.22
C ARG A 93 9.37 19.67 -36.63
N ALA A 94 9.27 18.79 -37.62
CA ALA A 94 9.53 19.10 -39.02
C ALA A 94 8.31 19.67 -39.76
N SER A 95 7.11 19.46 -39.22
CA SER A 95 5.84 19.98 -39.74
C SER A 95 5.41 21.33 -39.14
N ALA A 96 6.26 21.94 -38.32
CA ALA A 96 6.06 23.23 -37.64
C ALA A 96 7.16 24.21 -38.07
#